data_AF-A0A1S2WU39-F1
#
_entry.id   AF-A0A1S2WU39-F1
#
_cell.length_a   1.000
_cell.length_b   1.000
_cell.length_c   1.000
_cell.angle_alpha   90.00
_cell.angle_beta   90.00
_cell.angle_gamma   90.00
#
_symmetry.space_group_name_H-M   'P 1'
#
loop_
_entity.id
_entity.type
_entity.pdbx_description
1 polymer ?
#
loop_
_entity_poly.entity_id
_entity_poly.type
_entity_poly.pdbx_seq_one_letter_code
_entity_poly.pdbx_strand_id
1 'polypeptide(L)'
;MQSQASESLTHATAAGEMITHFGEHPCLKIADLNETYQHNINDILIESLEHEKKAVSAYYELLKLVNGKSIILEEYVRKLIVEEETHIGEVEKMLRKPA
;
A
#
# COMPACT_ATOMS: atom_id res chain seq x y z
N MET A 1 -2.63 9.08 -10.93
CA MET A 1 -3.98 8.59 -10.59
C MET A 1 -4.29 7.23 -11.20
N GLN A 2 -4.32 7.04 -12.52
CA GLN A 2 -4.62 5.71 -13.10
C GLN A 2 -3.63 4.61 -12.68
N SER A 3 -2.33 4.93 -12.59
CA SER A 3 -1.30 3.99 -12.13
C SER A 3 -1.56 3.50 -10.70
N GLN A 4 -1.81 4.43 -9.78
CA GLN A 4 -2.04 4.13 -8.36
C GLN A 4 -3.36 3.38 -8.10
N ALA A 5 -4.41 3.66 -8.87
CA ALA A 5 -5.63 2.86 -8.84
C ALA A 5 -5.38 1.41 -9.32
N SER A 6 -4.58 1.24 -10.38
CA SER A 6 -4.19 -0.09 -10.86
C SER A 6 -3.34 -0.83 -9.84
N GLU A 7 -2.42 -0.12 -9.19
CA GLU A 7 -1.54 -0.66 -8.14
C GLU A 7 -2.34 -1.13 -6.92
N SER A 8 -3.24 -0.27 -6.40
CA SER A 8 -4.13 -0.65 -5.30
C SER A 8 -4.95 -1.90 -5.62
N LEU A 9 -5.43 -2.02 -6.86
CA LEU A 9 -6.13 -3.22 -7.31
C LEU A 9 -5.22 -4.45 -7.37
N THR A 10 -3.98 -4.30 -7.82
CA THR A 10 -2.97 -5.37 -7.79
C THR A 10 -2.70 -5.82 -6.35
N HIS A 11 -2.56 -4.89 -5.41
CA HIS A 11 -2.28 -5.20 -4.00
C HIS A 11 -3.48 -5.95 -3.37
N ALA A 12 -4.70 -5.46 -3.63
CA ALA A 12 -5.93 -6.12 -3.17
C ALA A 12 -6.08 -7.54 -3.75
N THR A 13 -5.76 -7.73 -5.02
CA THR A 13 -5.80 -9.05 -5.68
C THR A 13 -4.79 -10.00 -5.06
N ALA A 14 -3.54 -9.57 -4.92
CA ALA A 14 -2.48 -10.39 -4.33
C ALA A 14 -2.76 -10.74 -2.86
N ALA A 15 -3.33 -9.81 -2.08
CA ALA A 15 -3.78 -10.08 -0.72
C ALA A 15 -4.90 -11.13 -0.69
N GLY A 16 -5.86 -11.04 -1.62
CA GLY A 16 -6.92 -12.02 -1.79
C GLY A 16 -6.40 -13.43 -2.10
N GLU A 17 -5.47 -13.54 -3.04
CA GLU A 17 -4.80 -14.81 -3.37
C GLU A 17 -4.09 -15.39 -2.15
N MET A 18 -3.39 -14.54 -1.39
CA MET A 18 -2.68 -14.97 -0.19
C MET A 18 -3.65 -15.49 0.89
N ILE A 19 -4.77 -14.81 1.11
CA ILE A 19 -5.83 -15.26 2.04
C ILE A 19 -6.36 -16.64 1.62
N THR A 20 -6.65 -16.83 0.33
CA THR A 20 -7.11 -18.14 -0.17
C THR A 20 -6.04 -19.23 -0.05
N HIS A 21 -4.76 -18.87 -0.18
CA HIS A 21 -3.64 -19.81 -0.04
C HIS A 21 -3.56 -20.40 1.37
N PHE A 22 -3.93 -19.61 2.40
CA PHE A 22 -3.98 -20.06 3.79
C PHE A 22 -5.33 -20.68 4.20
N GLY A 23 -6.23 -20.91 3.24
CA GLY A 23 -7.51 -21.58 3.48
C GLY A 23 -8.62 -20.69 4.06
N GLU A 24 -8.39 -19.38 4.09
CA GLU A 24 -9.42 -18.39 4.49
C GLU A 24 -10.12 -17.79 3.26
N HIS A 25 -11.24 -17.10 3.50
CA HIS A 25 -12.00 -16.44 2.44
C HIS A 25 -11.80 -14.92 2.50
N PRO A 26 -11.34 -14.27 1.41
CA PRO A 26 -11.13 -12.83 1.40
C PRO A 26 -12.45 -12.07 1.62
N CYS A 27 -12.38 -10.97 2.35
CA CYS A 27 -13.54 -10.12 2.57
C CYS A 27 -13.77 -9.24 1.33
N LEU A 28 -14.99 -9.25 0.78
CA LEU A 28 -15.38 -8.43 -0.39
C LEU A 28 -15.86 -7.01 -0.01
N LYS A 29 -15.61 -6.57 1.24
CA LYS A 29 -16.09 -5.27 1.72
C LYS A 29 -15.21 -4.16 1.18
N ILE A 30 -15.81 -3.24 0.44
CA ILE A 30 -15.20 -1.98 0.04
C ILE A 30 -15.15 -1.10 1.29
N ALA A 31 -13.97 -0.65 1.70
CA ALA A 31 -13.81 0.30 2.79
C ALA A 31 -14.39 1.67 2.38
N ASP A 32 -14.90 2.44 3.34
CA ASP A 32 -15.47 3.76 3.06
C ASP A 32 -14.44 4.66 2.36
N LEU A 33 -14.83 5.20 1.21
CA LEU A 33 -14.02 6.09 0.40
C LEU A 33 -14.02 7.48 1.06
N ASN A 34 -13.09 7.72 1.98
CA ASN A 34 -13.00 8.99 2.69
C ASN A 34 -12.26 10.01 1.81
N GLU A 35 -12.92 10.50 0.76
CA GLU A 35 -12.36 11.47 -0.19
C GLU A 35 -12.57 12.90 0.34
N THR A 36 -11.48 13.59 0.67
CA THR A 36 -11.52 15.03 0.90
C THR A 36 -11.59 15.70 -0.48
N TYR A 37 -12.73 16.31 -0.83
CA TYR A 37 -12.99 16.95 -2.13
C TYR A 37 -12.09 18.21 -2.42
N GLN A 38 -10.79 18.15 -2.17
CA GLN A 38 -9.84 19.25 -2.33
C GLN A 38 -8.98 19.02 -3.59
N HIS A 39 -9.23 19.80 -4.63
CA HIS A 39 -8.60 19.65 -5.96
C HIS A 39 -7.25 20.38 -6.10
N ASN A 40 -6.42 20.43 -5.06
CA ASN A 40 -5.05 20.93 -5.18
C ASN A 40 -4.09 19.75 -5.29
N ILE A 41 -3.19 19.79 -6.28
CA ILE A 41 -2.22 18.71 -6.52
C ILE A 41 -1.34 18.47 -5.28
N ASN A 42 -1.00 19.53 -4.53
CA ASN A 42 -0.24 19.39 -3.30
C ASN A 42 -1.01 18.61 -2.22
N ASP A 43 -2.31 18.87 -2.06
CA ASP A 43 -3.14 18.20 -1.06
C ASP A 43 -3.30 16.72 -1.42
N ILE A 44 -3.50 16.41 -2.70
CA ILE A 44 -3.54 15.01 -3.22
C ILE A 44 -2.21 14.28 -2.96
N LEU A 45 -1.07 14.94 -3.18
CA LEU A 45 0.25 14.35 -2.94
C LEU A 45 0.50 14.14 -1.43
N ILE A 46 0.01 15.02 -0.57
CA ILE A 46 0.10 14.85 0.89
C ILE A 46 -0.77 13.69 1.35
N GLU A 47 -2.02 13.60 0.87
CA GLU A 47 -2.93 12.49 1.19
C GLU A 47 -2.36 11.14 0.72
N SER A 48 -1.81 11.09 -0.50
CA SER A 48 -1.12 9.90 -1.03
C SER A 48 0.10 9.54 -0.15
N LEU A 49 0.93 10.51 0.22
CA LEU A 49 2.08 10.26 1.11
C LEU A 49 1.66 9.71 2.48
N GLU A 50 0.57 10.20 3.05
CA GLU A 50 0.02 9.68 4.30
C GLU A 50 -0.53 8.26 4.15
N HIS A 51 -1.16 7.96 3.01
CA HIS A 51 -1.63 6.63 2.69
C HIS A 51 -0.49 5.62 2.61
N GLU A 52 0.57 5.91 1.84
CA GLU A 52 1.69 4.97 1.68
C GLU A 52 2.42 4.75 3.01
N LYS A 53 2.57 5.80 3.83
CA LYS A 53 3.16 5.68 5.18
C LYS A 53 2.35 4.75 6.09
N LYS A 54 1.02 4.78 6.00
CA LYS A 54 0.14 3.85 6.72
C LYS A 54 0.29 2.43 6.18
N ALA A 55 0.35 2.26 4.86
CA ALA A 55 0.55 0.97 4.21
C ALA A 55 1.87 0.31 4.65
N VAL A 56 2.99 1.05 4.57
CA VAL A 56 4.31 0.59 5.02
C VAL A 56 4.30 0.17 6.49
N SER A 57 3.68 0.96 7.37
CA SER A 57 3.57 0.60 8.79
C SER A 57 2.84 -0.73 8.98
N ALA A 58 1.71 -0.93 8.30
CA ALA A 58 0.94 -2.17 8.35
C ALA A 58 1.74 -3.36 7.81
N TYR A 59 2.50 -3.18 6.72
CA TYR A 59 3.36 -4.21 6.18
C TYR A 59 4.51 -4.58 7.11
N TYR A 60 5.15 -3.62 7.80
CA TYR A 60 6.16 -3.93 8.80
C TYR A 60 5.60 -4.69 10.01
N GLU A 61 4.36 -4.38 10.43
CA GLU A 61 3.67 -5.18 11.45
C GLU A 61 3.43 -6.60 10.97
N LEU A 62 2.93 -6.77 9.75
CA LEU A 62 2.73 -8.09 9.16
C LEU A 62 4.06 -8.86 9.04
N LEU A 63 5.14 -8.22 8.62
CA LEU A 63 6.47 -8.84 8.53
C LEU A 63 6.92 -9.39 9.88
N LYS A 64 6.72 -8.64 10.97
CA LYS A 64 7.02 -9.11 12.33
C LYS A 64 6.17 -10.32 12.73
N LEU A 65 4.90 -10.36 12.31
CA LEU A 65 3.99 -11.47 12.64
C LEU A 65 4.34 -12.75 11.88
N VAL A 66 4.81 -12.65 10.64
CA VAL A 66 5.08 -13.79 9.75
C VAL A 66 6.53 -14.28 9.79
N ASN A 67 7.44 -13.49 10.39
CA ASN A 67 8.86 -13.81 10.54
C ASN A 67 9.09 -15.19 11.16
N GLY A 68 9.80 -16.06 10.45
CA GLY A 68 10.12 -17.42 10.84
C GLY A 68 8.94 -18.39 10.80
N LYS A 69 7.76 -17.95 10.33
CA LYS A 69 6.55 -18.79 10.21
C LYS A 69 6.19 -19.12 8.78
N SER A 70 6.46 -18.21 7.85
CA SER A 70 6.06 -18.37 6.45
C SER A 70 6.95 -17.57 5.52
N ILE A 71 7.84 -18.27 4.81
CA ILE A 71 8.75 -17.65 3.84
C ILE A 71 7.96 -16.97 2.72
N ILE A 72 6.85 -17.56 2.27
CA ILE A 72 6.02 -16.97 1.21
C ILE A 72 5.41 -15.63 1.63
N LEU A 73 4.95 -15.52 2.89
CA LEU A 73 4.43 -14.26 3.42
C LEU A 73 5.54 -13.25 3.67
N GLU A 74 6.71 -13.68 4.14
CA GLU A 74 7.85 -12.78 4.30
C GLU A 74 8.27 -12.15 2.98
N GLU A 75 8.41 -12.95 1.91
CA GLU A 75 8.82 -12.44 0.60
C GLU A 75 7.73 -11.55 -0.02
N TYR A 76 6.46 -11.93 0.13
CA TYR A 76 5.33 -11.10 -0.28
C TYR A 76 5.35 -9.72 0.40
N VAL A 77 5.48 -9.71 1.72
CA VAL A 77 5.45 -8.46 2.50
C VAL A 77 6.69 -7.61 2.25
N ARG A 78 7.87 -8.23 2.12
CA ARG A 78 9.11 -7.51 1.78
C ARG A 78 9.00 -6.82 0.42
N LYS A 79 8.42 -7.50 -0.58
CA LYS A 79 8.17 -6.91 -1.89
C LYS A 79 7.29 -5.67 -1.78
N LEU A 80 6.16 -5.77 -1.08
CA LEU A 80 5.24 -4.64 -0.89
C LEU A 80 5.90 -3.48 -0.15
N ILE A 81 6.68 -3.74 0.91
CA ILE A 81 7.42 -2.68 1.62
C ILE A 81 8.34 -1.92 0.65
N VAL A 82 9.09 -2.62 -0.20
CA VAL A 82 10.00 -1.99 -1.17
C VAL A 82 9.24 -1.13 -2.20
N GLU A 83 8.11 -1.62 -2.69
CA GLU A 83 7.25 -0.89 -3.64
C GLU A 83 6.73 0.41 -3.00
N GLU A 84 6.14 0.33 -1.81
CA GLU A 84 5.59 1.49 -1.10
C GLU A 84 6.67 2.51 -0.67
N GLU A 85 7.82 2.04 -0.19
CA GLU A 85 8.95 2.94 0.15
C GLU A 85 9.48 3.67 -1.09
N THR A 86 9.45 3.01 -2.25
CA THR A 86 9.79 3.64 -3.54
C THR A 86 8.79 4.75 -3.87
N HIS A 87 7.49 4.49 -3.73
CA HIS A 87 6.44 5.47 -3.99
C HIS A 87 6.53 6.67 -3.03
N ILE A 88 6.75 6.44 -1.74
CA ILE A 88 7.04 7.50 -0.76
C ILE A 88 8.19 8.40 -1.25
N GLY A 89 9.29 7.80 -1.69
CA GLY A 89 10.45 8.53 -2.19
C GLY A 89 10.16 9.35 -3.45
N GLU A 90 9.29 8.87 -4.34
CA GLU A 90 8.84 9.60 -5.53
C GLU A 90 7.94 10.78 -5.17
N VAL A 91 6.94 10.56 -4.31
CA VAL A 91 6.01 11.60 -3.83
C VAL A 91 6.77 12.69 -3.07
N GLU A 92 7.71 12.33 -2.20
CA GLU A 92 8.55 13.30 -1.48
C GLU A 92 9.43 14.13 -2.42
N LYS A 93 9.91 13.55 -3.54
CA LYS A 93 10.62 14.32 -4.58
C LYS A 93 9.69 15.29 -5.29
N MET A 94 8.44 14.91 -5.56
CA MET A 94 7.45 15.78 -6.20
C MET A 94 7.02 16.95 -5.27
N LEU A 95 6.98 16.71 -3.96
CA LEU A 95 6.66 17.73 -2.95
C LEU A 95 7.82 18.71 -2.69
N ARG A 96 9.07 18.31 -2.93
CA ARG A 96 10.19 19.25 -2.96
C ARG A 96 10.04 20.11 -4.22
N LYS A 97 9.76 21.42 -4.03
CA LYS A 97 9.71 22.39 -5.13
C LYS A 97 10.91 22.17 -6.07
N PRO A 98 10.71 22.11 -7.40
CA PRO A 98 11.83 22.23 -8.32
C PRO A 98 12.52 23.58 -8.01
N ALA A 99 13.84 23.53 -7.81
CA ALA A 99 14.65 24.73 -7.71
C ALA A 99 14.62 25.53 -9.02
#